data_AF-A0A2N9MRF2-F1
#
_entry.id   AF-A0A2N9MRF2-F1
#
_cell.length_a   1.000
_cell.length_b   1.000
_cell.length_c   1.000
_cell.angle_alpha   90.00
_cell.angle_beta   90.00
_cell.angle_gamma   90.00
#
_symmetry.space_group_name_H-M   'P 1'
#
loop_
_entity.id
_entity.type
_entity.pdbx_description
1 polymer ?
#
loop_
_entity_poly.entity_id
_entity_poly.type
_entity_poly.pdbx_seq_one_letter_code
_entity_poly.pdbx_strand_id
1 'polypeptide(L)'
;MEEKLQKIKQTLRSRMHEPVPKVGGWLKRVRNGHYQYYGVPGNWASLGLFRERIARYWVWVLRRRSQKGKVSAIRLGRLFMRWLPRPRVVHPYPEQRFAVNHPR
;
A
#
# COMPACT_ATOMS: atom_id res chain seq x y z
N MET A 1 -7.81 9.75 -4.66
CA MET A 1 -7.51 8.46 -3.95
C MET A 1 -8.08 7.26 -4.70
N GLU A 2 -9.36 7.29 -5.09
CA GLU A 2 -10.07 6.17 -5.68
C GLU A 2 -9.43 5.63 -6.97
N GLU A 3 -9.07 6.50 -7.92
CA GLU A 3 -8.41 6.09 -9.17
C GLU A 3 -7.12 5.30 -8.94
N LYS A 4 -6.29 5.74 -7.97
CA LYS A 4 -5.05 5.04 -7.61
C LYS A 4 -5.36 3.64 -7.07
N LEU A 5 -6.41 3.50 -6.26
CA LEU A 5 -6.84 2.21 -5.73
C LEU A 5 -7.38 1.30 -6.83
N GLN A 6 -8.11 1.83 -7.81
CA GLN A 6 -8.58 1.07 -8.96
C GLN A 6 -7.40 0.57 -9.82
N LYS A 7 -6.41 1.42 -10.11
CA LYS A 7 -5.17 1.01 -10.80
C LYS A 7 -4.43 -0.10 -10.04
N ILE A 8 -4.32 0.02 -8.71
CA ILE A 8 -3.70 -1.01 -7.86
C ILE A 8 -4.50 -2.32 -7.92
N LYS A 9 -5.84 -2.25 -7.84
CA LYS A 9 -6.73 -3.42 -7.92
C LYS A 9 -6.56 -4.16 -9.26
N GLN A 10 -6.54 -3.43 -10.38
CA GLN A 10 -6.33 -4.00 -11.71
C GLN A 10 -4.93 -4.64 -11.82
N THR A 11 -3.90 -3.94 -11.34
CA THR A 11 -2.53 -4.47 -11.35
C THR A 11 -2.37 -5.71 -10.46
N LEU A 12 -3.03 -5.75 -9.30
CA LEU A 12 -3.05 -6.95 -8.46
C LEU A 12 -3.71 -8.13 -9.16
N ARG A 13 -4.77 -7.87 -9.95
CA ARG A 13 -5.45 -8.91 -10.74
C ARG A 13 -4.55 -9.43 -11.87
N SER A 14 -3.82 -8.57 -12.59
CA SER A 14 -2.90 -9.02 -13.64
C SER A 14 -1.69 -9.77 -13.07
N ARG A 15 -1.19 -9.36 -11.90
CA ARG A 15 -0.07 -10.02 -11.20
C ARG A 15 -0.47 -11.20 -10.33
N MET A 16 -1.69 -11.70 -10.44
CA MET A 16 -2.22 -12.75 -9.57
C MET A 16 -1.38 -14.04 -9.56
N HIS A 17 -0.80 -14.39 -10.70
CA HIS A 17 0.02 -15.59 -10.87
C HIS A 17 1.49 -15.40 -10.49
N GLU A 18 1.93 -14.17 -10.23
CA GLU A 18 3.32 -13.91 -9.82
C GLU A 18 3.62 -14.48 -8.42
N PRO A 19 4.89 -14.81 -8.10
CA PRO A 19 5.29 -15.16 -6.75
C PRO A 19 4.89 -14.11 -5.71
N VAL A 20 4.37 -14.55 -4.55
CA VAL A 20 3.93 -13.67 -3.45
C VAL A 20 4.99 -12.65 -3.03
N PRO A 21 6.30 -12.99 -2.93
CA PRO A 21 7.34 -12.01 -2.62
C PRO A 21 7.47 -10.89 -3.65
N LYS A 22 7.30 -11.17 -4.96
CA LYS A 22 7.37 -10.15 -6.03
C LYS A 22 6.22 -9.15 -5.90
N VAL A 23 5.00 -9.66 -5.75
CA VAL A 23 3.80 -8.82 -5.53
C VAL A 23 3.93 -8.00 -4.24
N GLY A 24 4.38 -8.64 -3.15
CA GLY A 24 4.60 -7.97 -1.85
C GLY A 24 5.64 -6.85 -1.94
N GLY A 25 6.75 -7.06 -2.63
CA GLY A 25 7.78 -6.05 -2.85
C GLY A 25 7.26 -4.86 -3.67
N TRP A 26 6.46 -5.11 -4.70
CA TRP A 26 5.80 -4.04 -5.43
C TRP A 26 4.80 -3.26 -4.57
N LEU A 27 3.98 -3.94 -3.76
CA LEU A 27 3.05 -3.29 -2.82
C LEU A 27 3.78 -2.40 -1.81
N LYS A 28 4.94 -2.84 -1.30
CA LYS A 28 5.80 -2.03 -0.43
C LYS A 28 6.22 -0.73 -1.12
N ARG A 29 6.64 -0.78 -2.39
CA ARG A 29 7.01 0.43 -3.16
C ARG A 29 5.81 1.35 -3.40
N VAL A 30 4.66 0.81 -3.82
CA VAL A 30 3.42 1.60 -4.03
C VAL A 30 3.01 2.33 -2.77
N ARG A 31 3.01 1.64 -1.63
CA ARG A 31 2.69 2.23 -0.33
C ARG A 31 3.71 3.31 0.05
N ASN A 32 5.00 3.01 -0.05
CA ASN A 32 6.05 3.98 0.28
C ASN A 32 5.92 5.25 -0.55
N GLY A 33 5.72 5.16 -1.86
CA GLY A 33 5.52 6.34 -2.71
C GLY A 33 4.27 7.14 -2.33
N HIS A 34 3.18 6.46 -1.94
CA HIS A 34 1.99 7.16 -1.43
C HIS A 34 2.26 7.87 -0.10
N TYR A 35 2.95 7.20 0.84
CA TYR A 35 3.25 7.77 2.15
C TYR A 35 4.27 8.88 2.08
N GLN A 36 5.20 8.84 1.12
CA GLN A 36 6.17 9.92 0.91
C GLN A 36 5.49 11.23 0.50
N TYR A 37 4.36 11.16 -0.21
CA TYR A 37 3.62 12.34 -0.66
C TYR A 37 2.55 12.78 0.34
N TYR A 38 1.78 11.83 0.87
CA TYR A 38 0.61 12.09 1.71
C TYR A 38 0.87 11.89 3.20
N GLY A 39 2.06 11.44 3.58
CA GLY A 39 2.50 11.28 4.96
C GLY A 39 2.82 12.62 5.57
N VAL A 40 1.80 13.37 5.95
CA VAL A 40 1.89 14.64 6.68
C VAL A 40 1.04 14.56 7.97
N PRO A 41 1.26 15.43 8.97
CA PRO A 41 0.42 15.49 10.16
C PRO A 41 -1.06 15.65 9.77
N GLY A 42 -1.95 15.05 10.57
CA GLY A 42 -3.40 15.11 10.33
C GLY A 42 -3.95 14.14 9.28
N ASN A 43 -3.11 13.47 8.47
CA ASN A 43 -3.60 12.59 7.38
C ASN A 43 -3.63 11.08 7.72
N TRP A 44 -3.56 10.73 9.01
CA TRP A 44 -3.44 9.34 9.48
C TRP A 44 -4.57 8.43 9.01
N ALA A 45 -5.82 8.94 9.08
CA ALA A 45 -7.01 8.20 8.70
C ALA A 45 -6.98 7.77 7.23
N SER A 46 -6.60 8.69 6.33
CA SER A 46 -6.51 8.42 4.89
C SER A 46 -5.44 7.38 4.56
N LEU A 47 -4.27 7.46 5.22
CA LEU A 47 -3.18 6.50 5.02
C LEU A 47 -3.51 5.10 5.57
N GLY A 48 -4.25 5.04 6.67
CA GLY A 48 -4.83 3.83 7.22
C GLY A 48 -5.81 3.19 6.25
N LEU A 49 -6.79 3.97 5.77
CA LEU A 49 -7.79 3.54 4.80
C LEU A 49 -7.15 3.04 3.50
N PHE A 50 -6.14 3.74 3.00
CA PHE A 50 -5.38 3.31 1.83
C PHE A 50 -4.73 1.94 2.04
N ARG A 51 -4.05 1.74 3.19
CA ARG A 51 -3.43 0.46 3.54
C ARG A 51 -4.45 -0.66 3.60
N GLU A 52 -5.59 -0.42 4.24
CA GLU A 52 -6.65 -1.40 4.41
C GLU A 52 -7.29 -1.81 3.08
N ARG A 53 -7.55 -0.85 2.19
CA ARG A 53 -8.11 -1.14 0.86
C ARG A 53 -7.13 -1.98 0.03
N ILE A 54 -5.85 -1.63 0.03
CA ILE A 54 -4.81 -2.44 -0.64
C ILE A 54 -4.75 -3.85 -0.05
N ALA A 55 -4.74 -3.98 1.28
CA ALA A 55 -4.71 -5.27 1.95
C ALA A 55 -5.92 -6.13 1.55
N ARG A 56 -7.13 -5.55 1.55
CA ARG A 56 -8.36 -6.25 1.10
C ARG A 56 -8.25 -6.76 -0.33
N TYR A 57 -7.79 -5.93 -1.27
CA TYR A 57 -7.59 -6.38 -2.66
C TYR A 57 -6.57 -7.51 -2.76
N TRP A 58 -5.48 -7.44 -1.99
CA TRP A 58 -4.47 -8.48 -2.02
C TRP A 58 -4.98 -9.80 -1.42
N VAL A 59 -5.75 -9.77 -0.33
CA VAL A 59 -6.43 -10.96 0.21
C VAL A 59 -7.29 -11.61 -0.87
N TRP A 60 -8.08 -10.81 -1.57
CA TRP A 60 -8.98 -11.32 -2.60
C TRP A 60 -8.22 -12.02 -3.71
N VAL A 61 -7.12 -11.44 -4.19
CA VAL A 61 -6.24 -12.07 -5.19
C VAL A 61 -5.57 -13.34 -4.65
N LEU A 62 -5.07 -13.32 -3.42
CA LEU A 62 -4.44 -14.48 -2.79
C LEU A 62 -5.41 -15.64 -2.58
N ARG A 63 -6.68 -15.35 -2.22
CA ARG A 63 -7.74 -16.35 -2.11
C ARG A 63 -8.08 -16.93 -3.47
N ARG A 64 -8.22 -16.09 -4.50
CA ARG A 64 -8.62 -16.53 -5.84
C ARG A 64 -7.60 -17.44 -6.52
N ARG A 65 -6.30 -17.26 -6.25
CA ARG A 65 -5.24 -18.15 -6.76
C ARG A 65 -4.99 -19.41 -5.92
N SER A 66 -5.49 -19.45 -4.68
CA SER A 66 -5.25 -20.59 -3.80
C SER A 66 -6.15 -21.73 -4.23
N GLN A 67 -5.58 -22.84 -4.67
CA GLN A 67 -6.37 -24.02 -5.05
C GLN A 67 -7.22 -24.55 -3.89
N LYS A 68 -6.77 -24.39 -2.63
CA LYS A 68 -7.55 -24.78 -1.44
C LYS A 68 -8.54 -23.71 -0.97
N GLY A 69 -8.64 -22.56 -1.65
CA GLY A 69 -9.50 -21.42 -1.32
C GLY A 69 -9.20 -20.70 0.00
N LYS A 70 -8.46 -21.33 0.92
CA LYS A 70 -8.15 -20.83 2.26
C LYS A 70 -6.72 -20.32 2.32
N VAL A 71 -6.57 -19.06 2.75
CA VAL A 71 -5.30 -18.48 3.18
C VAL A 71 -5.44 -18.21 4.67
N SER A 72 -4.61 -18.82 5.50
CA SER A 72 -4.75 -18.69 6.96
C SER A 72 -4.53 -17.24 7.41
N ALA A 73 -5.26 -16.82 8.44
CA ALA A 73 -5.11 -15.50 9.04
C ALA A 73 -3.66 -15.25 9.50
N ILE A 74 -3.00 -16.28 10.04
CA ILE A 74 -1.58 -16.24 10.44
C ILE A 74 -0.69 -15.92 9.23
N ARG A 75 -0.89 -16.59 8.08
CA ARG A 75 -0.11 -16.34 6.86
C ARG A 75 -0.35 -14.93 6.34
N LEU A 76 -1.60 -14.47 6.31
CA LEU A 76 -1.92 -13.09 5.93
C LEU A 76 -1.28 -12.07 6.86
N GLY A 77 -1.32 -12.31 8.17
CA GLY A 77 -0.66 -11.47 9.19
C GLY A 77 0.84 -11.31 8.92
N ARG A 78 1.55 -12.42 8.66
CA ARG A 78 2.98 -12.39 8.30
C ARG A 78 3.25 -11.59 7.02
N LEU A 79 2.40 -11.75 6.00
CA LEU A 79 2.52 -10.99 4.75
C LEU A 79 2.28 -9.50 4.96
N PHE A 80 1.28 -9.12 5.76
CA PHE A 80 0.99 -7.72 6.03
C PHE A 80 2.06 -7.06 6.89
N MET A 81 2.55 -7.75 7.93
CA MET A 81 3.67 -7.24 8.73
C MET A 81 4.92 -7.00 7.86
N ARG A 82 5.20 -7.90 6.91
CA ARG A 82 6.38 -7.78 6.04
C ARG A 82 6.23 -6.71 4.96
N TRP A 83 5.10 -6.68 4.26
CA TRP A 83 4.94 -5.90 3.03
C TRP A 83 4.05 -4.67 3.17
N LEU A 84 3.10 -4.70 4.10
CA LEU A 84 2.13 -3.62 4.36
C LEU A 84 2.10 -3.18 5.85
N PRO A 85 3.25 -2.88 6.52
CA PRO A 85 3.23 -2.29 7.86
C PRO A 85 2.36 -1.03 7.94
N ARG A 86 1.88 -0.76 9.16
CA ARG A 86 1.10 0.43 9.47
C ARG A 86 1.88 1.70 9.13
N PRO A 87 1.20 2.76 8.66
CA PRO A 87 1.84 4.05 8.42
C PRO A 87 2.49 4.56 9.70
N ARG A 88 3.73 5.03 9.58
CA ARG A 88 4.40 5.88 10.56
C ARG A 88 4.77 7.13 9.77
N VAL A 89 4.24 8.29 10.16
CA VAL A 89 4.41 9.54 9.41
C VAL A 89 5.11 10.55 10.30
N VAL A 90 6.18 11.14 9.78
CA VAL A 90 6.97 12.17 10.47
C VAL A 90 7.49 13.20 9.46
N HIS A 91 6.79 13.41 8.33
CA HIS A 91 7.22 14.43 7.37
C HIS A 91 6.48 15.75 7.62
N PRO A 92 7.17 16.90 7.59
CA PRO A 92 6.51 18.20 7.52
C PRO A 92 5.65 18.31 6.25
N TYR A 93 4.72 19.27 6.24
CA TYR A 93 3.77 19.45 5.13
C TYR A 93 4.49 19.65 3.79
N PRO A 94 3.87 19.31 2.64
CA PRO A 94 4.53 19.33 1.34
C PRO A 94 5.00 20.75 0.99
N GLU A 95 4.23 21.76 1.39
CA GLU A 95 4.56 23.18 1.27
C GLU A 95 5.89 23.52 1.94
N GLN A 96 6.20 22.92 3.09
CA GLN A 96 7.48 23.11 3.79
C GLN A 96 8.61 22.28 3.18
N ARG A 97 8.30 21.16 2.52
CA ARG A 97 9.29 20.28 1.88
C ARG A 97 9.72 20.77 0.49
N PHE A 98 8.84 21.47 -0.20
CA PHE A 98 9.03 21.97 -1.56
C PHE A 98 8.97 23.49 -1.64
N ALA A 99 8.99 24.21 -0.50
CA ALA A 99 9.20 25.65 -0.48
C ALA A 99 10.51 25.94 -1.23
N VAL A 100 10.39 26.40 -2.46
CA VAL A 100 11.51 26.88 -3.24
C VAL A 100 11.91 28.20 -2.59
N ASN A 101 13.04 28.20 -1.89
CA ASN A 101 13.72 29.45 -1.59
C ASN A 101 14.11 30.03 -2.96
N HIS A 102 13.32 30.94 -3.50
CA HIS A 102 13.74 31.82 -4.58
C HIS A 102 14.53 32.97 -3.94
N PRO A 103 15.87 32.93 -3.85
CA PRO A 103 16.61 34.16 -3.66
C PRO A 103 16.36 35.01 -4.92
N ARG A 104 15.86 36.23 -4.70
CA ARG A 104 15.88 37.28 -5.72
C ARG A 104 17.32 37.67 -6.02
#